data_AF-A0A418Y727-F1
#
_entry.id   AF-A0A418Y727-F1
#
_cell.length_a   1.000
_cell.length_b   1.000
_cell.length_c   1.000
_cell.angle_alpha   90.00
_cell.angle_beta   90.00
_cell.angle_gamma   90.00
#
_symmetry.space_group_name_H-M   'P 1'
#
loop_
_entity.id
_entity.type
_entity.pdbx_description
1 polymer ?
#
loop_
_entity_poly.entity_id
_entity_poly.type
_entity_poly.pdbx_seq_one_letter_code
_entity_poly.pdbx_strand_id
1 'polypeptide(L)'
;MDAIFYGFSILLFAAVILLVEGAYIWWNNTHGGEARRIARRLHLMSGGAEGAAAQMSILKQRRYSKSDALDALLHKVKAAHAIDRLLLQAGVTWTVAQFLFWSGALMMLGLVLVQAWAAPLLARCVIAGVLAAIPCFLLLRARKMRMQKVEEQLPEASDFIARALRSGHSFTNVLQMVGAELPEPLAGEFRTAHQEINYGVPLNEALHNLADRIPLTDLRYLVIAVLIQRESGGNLAEILGNISHIIRERLKLIAQVRVLSAEGRMSALVLGLLPFAVIVVMSVLNPRYISTLWTDPMGIQLLWYGAGMIFVGVLWLRRLIHIRV
;
A
#
# COMPACT_ATOMS: atom_id res chain seq x y z
N MET A 1 43.81 -12.99 15.91
CA MET A 1 43.25 -11.62 15.74
C MET A 1 42.76 -11.55 14.32
N ASP A 2 41.54 -12.03 14.14
CA ASP A 2 41.19 -12.80 12.95
C ASP A 2 40.63 -11.88 11.86
N ALA A 3 40.90 -12.20 10.60
CA ALA A 3 40.36 -11.48 9.44
C ALA A 3 38.83 -11.30 9.50
N ILE A 4 38.14 -12.19 10.22
CA ILE A 4 36.71 -12.13 10.53
C ILE A 4 36.36 -10.90 11.39
N PHE A 5 37.19 -10.55 12.37
CA PHE A 5 36.99 -9.38 13.24
C PHE A 5 37.20 -8.06 12.48
N TYR A 6 38.23 -7.99 11.63
CA TYR A 6 38.45 -6.83 10.76
C TYR A 6 37.35 -6.71 9.69
N GLY A 7 36.91 -7.82 9.11
CA GLY A 7 35.77 -7.84 8.18
C GLY A 7 34.46 -7.38 8.82
N PHE A 8 34.20 -7.83 10.06
CA PHE A 8 33.02 -7.42 10.84
C PHE A 8 33.03 -5.91 11.14
N SER A 9 34.16 -5.37 11.59
CA SER A 9 34.28 -3.95 11.93
C SER A 9 34.17 -3.03 10.71
N ILE A 10 34.73 -3.42 9.56
CA ILE A 10 34.58 -2.66 8.30
C ILE A 10 33.12 -2.66 7.82
N LEU A 11 32.43 -3.80 7.85
CA LEU A 11 31.03 -3.88 7.46
C LEU A 11 30.12 -3.12 8.42
N LEU A 12 30.34 -3.23 9.73
CA LEU A 12 29.60 -2.44 10.74
C LEU A 12 29.78 -0.94 10.50
N PHE A 13 31.01 -0.49 10.27
CA PHE A 13 31.32 0.90 9.99
C PHE A 13 30.62 1.41 8.73
N ALA A 14 30.66 0.62 7.65
CA ALA A 14 29.94 0.93 6.42
C ALA A 14 28.41 0.97 6.64
N ALA A 15 27.85 0.07 7.47
CA ALA A 15 26.42 0.04 7.77
C ALA A 15 25.98 1.28 8.53
N VAL A 16 26.77 1.69 9.51
CA VAL A 16 26.53 2.90 10.30
C VAL A 16 26.65 4.15 9.43
N ILE A 17 27.67 4.26 8.58
CA ILE A 17 27.80 5.39 7.64
C ILE A 17 26.60 5.48 6.72
N LEU A 18 26.18 4.36 6.11
CA LEU A 18 25.02 4.35 5.24
C LEU A 18 23.75 4.75 6.00
N LEU A 19 23.53 4.25 7.21
CA LEU A 19 22.38 4.67 8.03
C LEU A 19 22.40 6.16 8.36
N VAL A 20 23.57 6.72 8.67
CA VAL A 20 23.74 8.15 8.99
C VAL A 20 23.51 9.01 7.75
N GLU A 21 24.06 8.66 6.59
CA GLU A 21 23.78 9.36 5.33
C GLU A 21 22.32 9.26 4.91
N GLY A 22 21.70 8.08 5.08
CA GLY A 22 20.28 7.88 4.82
C GLY A 22 19.40 8.75 5.72
N ALA A 23 19.72 8.80 7.01
CA ALA A 23 19.05 9.64 7.98
C ALA A 23 19.26 11.13 7.67
N TYR A 24 20.46 11.53 7.26
CA TYR A 24 20.78 12.90 6.85
C TYR A 24 20.00 13.33 5.60
N ILE A 25 19.94 12.48 4.57
CA ILE A 25 19.13 12.71 3.37
C ILE A 25 17.65 12.81 3.73
N TRP A 26 17.15 11.93 4.59
CA TRP A 26 15.76 11.95 5.07
C TRP A 26 15.43 13.24 5.83
N TRP A 27 16.29 13.65 6.76
CA TRP A 27 16.14 14.87 7.54
C TRP A 27 16.13 16.12 6.65
N ASN A 28 17.10 16.23 5.74
CA ASN A 28 17.23 17.37 4.85
C ASN A 28 16.03 17.51 3.89
N ASN A 29 15.47 16.40 3.42
CA ASN A 29 14.32 16.42 2.51
C ASN A 29 12.97 16.64 3.22
N THR A 30 12.83 16.21 4.48
CA THR A 30 11.60 16.43 5.28
C THR A 30 11.55 17.83 5.88
N HIS A 31 12.71 18.40 6.26
CA HIS A 31 12.80 19.75 6.84
C HIS A 31 13.26 20.84 5.85
N GLY A 32 13.57 20.50 4.59
CA GLY A 32 13.91 21.44 3.52
C GLY A 32 12.73 22.28 3.02
N GLY A 33 12.16 23.11 3.89
CA GLY A 33 11.08 24.05 3.57
C GLY A 33 11.52 25.24 2.69
N GLU A 34 12.82 25.41 2.44
CA GLU A 34 13.35 26.54 1.66
C GLU A 34 13.30 26.31 0.15
N ALA A 35 13.57 25.09 -0.33
CA ALA A 35 13.54 24.78 -1.77
C ALA A 35 12.14 24.94 -2.38
N ARG A 36 11.08 24.63 -1.60
CA ARG A 36 9.68 24.83 -2.03
C ARG A 36 9.28 26.30 -2.12
N ARG A 37 9.87 27.20 -1.33
CA ARG A 37 9.59 28.64 -1.39
C ARG A 37 10.26 29.29 -2.59
N ILE A 38 11.47 28.84 -2.95
CA ILE A 38 12.22 29.37 -4.10
C ILE A 38 11.60 28.86 -5.42
N ALA A 39 11.23 27.58 -5.52
CA ALA A 39 10.56 27.04 -6.69
C ALA A 39 9.17 27.68 -6.94
N ARG A 40 8.44 28.02 -5.88
CA ARG A 40 7.13 28.68 -5.97
C ARG A 40 7.24 30.15 -6.38
N ARG A 41 8.35 30.83 -6.08
CA ARG A 41 8.64 32.20 -6.55
C ARG A 41 9.14 32.22 -8.00
N LEU A 42 9.92 31.23 -8.42
CA LEU A 42 10.42 31.15 -9.80
C LEU A 42 9.29 30.92 -10.82
N HIS A 43 8.27 30.13 -10.45
CA HIS A 43 7.10 29.85 -11.30
C HIS A 43 6.20 31.07 -11.57
N LEU A 44 6.23 32.10 -10.73
CA LEU A 44 5.47 33.33 -10.95
C LEU A 44 6.18 34.31 -11.90
N MET A 45 7.47 34.09 -12.18
CA MET A 45 8.29 34.98 -13.01
C MET A 45 8.59 34.41 -14.40
N SER A 46 8.37 33.11 -14.63
CA SER A 46 8.56 32.47 -15.94
C SER A 46 7.25 32.33 -16.72
N GLY A 47 6.62 33.45 -17.04
CA GLY A 47 5.52 33.52 -18.00
C GLY A 47 6.06 33.55 -19.43
N GLY A 48 6.04 32.41 -20.11
CA GLY A 48 6.40 32.30 -21.53
C GLY A 48 5.91 30.96 -22.08
N ALA A 49 4.88 31.01 -22.93
CA ALA A 49 4.15 29.86 -23.46
C ALA A 49 5.03 28.86 -24.26
N GLU A 50 6.23 29.25 -24.69
CA GLU A 50 7.18 28.38 -25.39
C GLU A 50 7.98 27.47 -24.43
N GLY A 51 8.17 27.87 -23.17
CA GLY A 51 8.83 27.05 -22.16
C GLY A 51 7.97 25.86 -21.75
N ALA A 52 6.65 26.02 -21.68
CA ALA A 52 5.73 25.00 -21.19
C ALA A 52 5.71 23.73 -22.06
N ALA A 53 5.79 23.85 -23.39
CA ALA A 53 5.80 22.68 -24.29
C ALA A 53 7.12 21.89 -24.23
N ALA A 54 8.27 22.58 -24.15
CA ALA A 54 9.57 21.93 -23.93
C ALA A 54 9.67 21.35 -22.51
N GLN A 55 9.05 22.00 -21.53
CA GLN A 55 8.96 21.51 -20.16
C GLN A 55 8.02 20.32 -20.04
N MET A 56 6.98 20.15 -20.86
CA MET A 56 6.10 18.96 -20.83
C MET A 56 6.79 17.67 -21.26
N SER A 57 7.70 17.74 -22.25
CA SER A 57 8.57 16.61 -22.60
C SER A 57 9.55 16.28 -21.46
N ILE A 58 10.00 17.30 -20.72
CA ILE A 58 10.92 17.19 -19.57
C ILE A 58 10.17 16.86 -18.25
N LEU A 59 8.88 17.15 -18.14
CA LEU A 59 8.02 16.93 -16.97
C LEU A 59 7.45 15.51 -16.92
N LYS A 60 7.53 14.75 -18.02
CA LYS A 60 7.11 13.34 -18.04
C LYS A 60 8.21 12.36 -17.59
N GLN A 61 9.47 12.81 -17.44
CA GLN A 61 10.54 12.01 -16.84
C GLN A 61 10.80 12.46 -15.40
N ARG A 62 10.15 11.76 -14.46
CA ARG A 62 10.46 11.89 -13.03
C ARG A 62 11.91 11.46 -12.83
N ARG A 63 12.80 12.39 -12.45
CA ARG A 63 14.18 12.06 -12.02
C ARG A 63 14.13 11.03 -10.88
N TYR A 64 14.65 9.83 -11.13
CA TYR A 64 14.75 8.72 -10.17
C TYR A 64 15.89 8.93 -9.15
N SER A 65 16.82 9.85 -9.43
CA SER A 65 17.92 10.25 -8.54
C SER A 65 18.27 11.74 -8.69
N LYS A 66 18.90 12.33 -7.66
CA LYS A 66 19.45 13.71 -7.71
C LYS A 66 20.75 13.81 -8.53
N SER A 67 21.42 12.69 -8.81
CA SER A 67 22.63 12.62 -9.62
C SER A 67 22.33 12.08 -11.03
N ASP A 68 22.77 12.79 -12.06
CA ASP A 68 22.50 12.46 -13.48
C ASP A 68 22.99 11.06 -13.90
N ALA A 69 24.12 10.61 -13.36
CA ALA A 69 24.67 9.29 -13.68
C ALA A 69 23.83 8.12 -13.14
N LEU A 70 23.29 8.23 -11.92
CA LEU A 70 22.42 7.19 -11.34
C LEU A 70 21.03 7.20 -11.97
N ASP A 71 20.55 8.37 -12.40
CA ASP A 71 19.25 8.51 -13.05
C ASP A 71 19.22 7.77 -14.40
N ALA A 72 20.27 7.93 -15.21
CA ALA A 72 20.43 7.23 -16.49
C ALA A 72 20.59 5.71 -16.33
N LEU A 73 21.24 5.25 -15.26
CA LEU A 73 21.41 3.82 -14.98
C LEU A 73 20.09 3.19 -14.51
N LEU A 74 19.36 3.86 -13.61
CA LEU A 74 18.08 3.38 -13.08
C LEU A 74 16.99 3.36 -14.17
N HIS A 75 17.00 4.32 -15.10
CA HIS A 75 16.09 4.32 -16.27
C HIS A 75 16.33 3.16 -17.25
N LYS A 76 17.42 2.40 -17.15
CA LYS A 76 17.60 1.18 -17.97
C LYS A 76 17.03 -0.07 -17.31
N VAL A 77 16.72 -0.01 -16.02
CA VAL A 77 16.30 -1.18 -15.24
C VAL A 77 14.78 -1.21 -15.11
N LYS A 78 14.16 -2.28 -15.63
CA LYS A 78 12.69 -2.50 -15.53
C LYS A 78 12.21 -2.52 -14.07
N ALA A 79 13.03 -3.01 -13.14
CA ALA A 79 12.70 -3.04 -11.71
C ALA A 79 12.62 -1.63 -11.08
N ALA A 80 13.42 -0.67 -11.54
CA ALA A 80 13.38 0.70 -11.04
C ALA A 80 12.04 1.39 -11.37
N HIS A 81 11.53 1.17 -12.58
CA HIS A 81 10.21 1.68 -13.01
C HIS A 81 9.08 1.06 -12.18
N ALA A 82 9.16 -0.25 -11.88
CA ALA A 82 8.18 -0.91 -11.03
C ALA A 82 8.18 -0.34 -9.61
N ILE A 83 9.35 -0.06 -9.05
CA ILE A 83 9.50 0.55 -7.72
C ILE A 83 9.00 2.00 -7.73
N ASP A 84 9.34 2.78 -8.75
CA ASP A 84 8.86 4.16 -8.90
C ASP A 84 7.33 4.21 -8.92
N ARG A 85 6.71 3.36 -9.72
CA ARG A 85 5.26 3.23 -9.77
C ARG A 85 4.67 2.82 -8.42
N LEU A 86 5.31 1.91 -7.68
CA LEU A 86 4.87 1.54 -6.34
C LEU A 86 5.00 2.69 -5.34
N LEU A 87 6.06 3.50 -5.42
CA LEU A 87 6.26 4.68 -4.59
C LEU A 87 5.21 5.75 -4.88
N LEU A 88 4.95 6.03 -6.16
CA LEU A 88 3.88 6.92 -6.61
C LEU A 88 2.52 6.45 -6.11
N GLN A 89 2.19 5.18 -6.30
CA GLN A 89 0.92 4.59 -5.84
C GLN A 89 0.83 4.55 -4.31
N ALA A 90 1.94 4.45 -3.59
CA ALA A 90 1.96 4.54 -2.13
C ALA A 90 1.81 5.98 -1.62
N GLY A 91 1.99 7.00 -2.47
CA GLY A 91 1.96 8.40 -2.07
C GLY A 91 3.16 8.82 -1.23
N VAL A 92 4.26 8.06 -1.32
CA VAL A 92 5.48 8.31 -0.57
C VAL A 92 6.36 9.24 -1.40
N THR A 93 6.86 10.31 -0.79
CA THR A 93 7.71 11.32 -1.44
C THR A 93 9.14 10.85 -1.73
N TRP A 94 9.43 9.57 -1.50
CA TRP A 94 10.77 9.01 -1.67
C TRP A 94 11.10 8.81 -3.15
N THR A 95 12.39 8.88 -3.45
CA THR A 95 12.96 8.53 -4.75
C THR A 95 13.31 7.04 -4.79
N VAL A 96 13.41 6.45 -6.00
CA VAL A 96 13.83 5.05 -6.16
C VAL A 96 15.21 4.81 -5.54
N ALA A 97 16.13 5.77 -5.70
CA ALA A 97 17.45 5.73 -5.10
C ALA A 97 17.39 5.67 -3.56
N GLN A 98 16.54 6.46 -2.92
CA GLN A 98 16.36 6.43 -1.46
C GLN A 98 15.78 5.10 -0.97
N PHE A 99 14.81 4.55 -1.70
CA PHE A 99 14.24 3.24 -1.36
C PHE A 99 15.28 2.13 -1.44
N LEU A 100 16.05 2.08 -2.54
CA LEU A 100 17.15 1.12 -2.70
C LEU A 100 18.23 1.30 -1.65
N PHE A 101 18.56 2.54 -1.29
CA PHE A 101 19.54 2.85 -0.26
C PHE A 101 19.11 2.33 1.12
N TRP A 102 17.88 2.62 1.56
CA TRP A 102 17.37 2.10 2.84
C TRP A 102 17.23 0.58 2.85
N SER A 103 16.81 -0.02 1.73
CA SER A 103 16.76 -1.48 1.58
C SER A 103 18.15 -2.11 1.67
N GLY A 104 19.15 -1.52 0.99
CA GLY A 104 20.55 -1.95 1.05
C GLY A 104 21.17 -1.77 2.45
N ALA A 105 20.90 -0.64 3.10
CA ALA A 105 21.38 -0.37 4.46
C ALA A 105 20.81 -1.38 5.48
N LEU A 106 19.51 -1.68 5.41
CA LEU A 106 18.90 -2.73 6.26
C LEU A 106 19.45 -4.12 5.97
N MET A 107 19.67 -4.46 4.69
CA MET A 107 20.24 -5.74 4.31
C MET A 107 21.65 -5.89 4.88
N MET A 108 22.46 -4.85 4.79
CA MET A 108 23.84 -4.88 5.27
C MET A 108 23.92 -4.88 6.80
N LEU A 109 23.05 -4.12 7.48
CA LEU A 109 22.87 -4.22 8.93
C LEU A 109 22.49 -5.64 9.35
N GLY A 110 21.56 -6.28 8.64
CA GLY A 110 21.15 -7.67 8.88
C GLY A 110 22.33 -8.64 8.77
N LEU A 111 23.17 -8.49 7.73
CA LEU A 111 24.37 -9.31 7.56
C LEU A 111 25.39 -9.10 8.70
N VAL A 112 25.59 -7.87 9.14
CA VAL A 112 26.52 -7.54 10.24
C VAL A 112 26.03 -8.11 11.57
N LEU A 113 24.78 -7.84 11.96
CA LEU A 113 24.20 -8.33 13.23
C LEU A 113 24.28 -9.86 13.34
N VAL A 114 24.09 -10.53 12.22
CA VAL A 114 24.10 -11.98 12.11
C VAL A 114 25.52 -12.57 12.07
N GLN A 115 26.55 -11.79 11.74
CA GLN A 115 27.95 -12.23 11.90
C GLN A 115 28.37 -12.25 13.38
N ALA A 116 27.73 -11.45 14.24
CA ALA A 116 28.00 -11.42 15.68
C ALA A 116 27.40 -12.60 16.45
N TRP A 117 26.34 -13.22 15.93
CA TRP A 117 25.78 -14.47 16.42
C TRP A 117 26.28 -15.59 15.53
N ALA A 118 27.09 -16.53 16.03
CA ALA A 118 27.66 -17.64 15.25
C ALA A 118 26.61 -18.66 14.73
N ALA A 119 25.59 -18.20 14.01
CA ALA A 119 24.49 -18.97 13.44
C ALA A 119 24.94 -19.70 12.16
N PRO A 120 24.29 -20.81 11.76
CA PRO A 120 24.56 -21.48 10.49
C PRO A 120 24.24 -20.58 9.29
N LEU A 121 25.02 -20.71 8.19
CA LEU A 121 24.97 -19.82 7.02
C LEU A 121 23.55 -19.63 6.45
N LEU A 122 22.74 -20.68 6.51
CA LEU A 122 21.35 -20.69 6.02
C LEU A 122 20.44 -19.79 6.86
N ALA A 123 20.57 -19.82 8.20
CA ALA A 123 19.86 -18.91 9.09
C ALA A 123 20.27 -17.45 8.85
N ARG A 124 21.54 -17.23 8.45
CA ARG A 124 22.05 -15.88 8.16
C ARG A 124 21.38 -15.25 6.95
N CYS A 125 21.33 -15.99 5.85
CA CYS A 125 20.68 -15.55 4.63
C CYS A 125 19.19 -15.29 4.83
N VAL A 126 18.52 -16.11 5.63
CA VAL A 126 17.09 -15.92 5.95
C VAL A 126 16.87 -14.63 6.72
N ILE A 127 17.60 -14.38 7.81
CA ILE A 127 17.42 -13.17 8.63
C ILE A 127 17.76 -11.90 7.83
N ALA A 128 18.87 -11.89 7.08
CA ALA A 128 19.22 -10.76 6.23
C ALA A 128 18.16 -10.51 5.14
N GLY A 129 17.62 -11.57 4.54
CA GLY A 129 16.52 -11.49 3.57
C GLY A 129 15.23 -10.92 4.18
N VAL A 130 14.87 -11.34 5.40
CA VAL A 130 13.70 -10.79 6.11
C VAL A 130 13.89 -9.31 6.40
N LEU A 131 15.06 -8.88 6.90
CA LEU A 131 15.33 -7.46 7.14
C LEU A 131 15.28 -6.64 5.85
N ALA A 132 15.86 -7.14 4.77
CA ALA A 132 15.81 -6.47 3.46
C ALA A 132 14.38 -6.35 2.90
N ALA A 133 13.47 -7.26 3.28
CA ALA A 133 12.07 -7.24 2.86
C ALA A 133 11.20 -6.25 3.64
N ILE A 134 11.64 -5.75 4.80
CA ILE A 134 10.86 -4.84 5.65
C ILE A 134 10.43 -3.55 4.89
N PRO A 135 11.33 -2.82 4.20
CA PRO A 135 10.95 -1.60 3.49
C PRO A 135 9.94 -1.88 2.37
N CYS A 136 10.09 -3.00 1.67
CA CYS A 136 9.14 -3.43 0.64
C CYS A 136 7.76 -3.75 1.25
N PHE A 137 7.73 -4.47 2.36
CA PHE A 137 6.49 -4.78 3.07
C PHE A 137 5.76 -3.51 3.56
N LEU A 138 6.50 -2.56 4.14
CA LEU A 138 5.94 -1.27 4.58
C LEU A 138 5.41 -0.48 3.39
N LEU A 139 6.12 -0.46 2.26
CA LEU A 139 5.68 0.21 1.05
C LEU A 139 4.39 -0.41 0.48
N LEU A 140 4.33 -1.74 0.40
CA LEU A 140 3.13 -2.46 -0.05
C LEU A 140 1.95 -2.23 0.89
N ARG A 141 2.19 -2.17 2.21
CA ARG A 141 1.18 -1.84 3.20
C ARG A 141 0.69 -0.40 3.04
N ALA A 142 1.59 0.57 2.88
CA ALA A 142 1.23 1.97 2.65
C ALA A 142 0.39 2.15 1.37
N ARG A 143 0.82 1.51 0.26
CA ARG A 143 0.06 1.43 -0.99
C ARG A 143 -1.33 0.85 -0.77
N LYS A 144 -1.43 -0.29 -0.10
CA LYS A 144 -2.72 -0.94 0.19
C LYS A 144 -3.65 -0.01 0.98
N MET A 145 -3.15 0.62 2.03
CA MET A 145 -3.96 1.55 2.85
C MET A 145 -4.39 2.78 2.05
N ARG A 146 -3.52 3.35 1.21
CA ARG A 146 -3.87 4.48 0.34
C ARG A 146 -4.92 4.08 -0.69
N MET A 147 -4.76 2.94 -1.36
CA MET A 147 -5.71 2.45 -2.36
C MET A 147 -7.08 2.16 -1.75
N GLN A 148 -7.14 1.58 -0.55
CA GLN A 148 -8.40 1.36 0.17
C GLN A 148 -9.13 2.68 0.46
N LYS A 149 -8.42 3.70 0.93
CA LYS A 149 -9.00 5.04 1.12
C LYS A 149 -9.54 5.64 -0.17
N VAL A 150 -8.81 5.48 -1.28
CA VAL A 150 -9.30 5.94 -2.59
C VAL A 150 -10.55 5.19 -3.01
N GLU A 151 -10.57 3.86 -2.87
CA GLU A 151 -11.72 3.00 -3.21
C GLU A 151 -12.98 3.40 -2.44
N GLU A 152 -12.83 3.73 -1.16
CA GLU A 152 -13.92 4.23 -0.30
C GLU A 152 -14.41 5.63 -0.73
N GLN A 153 -13.55 6.48 -1.28
CA GLN A 153 -13.88 7.83 -1.76
C GLN A 153 -14.49 7.86 -3.18
N LEU A 154 -14.32 6.79 -3.98
CA LEU A 154 -14.78 6.74 -5.38
C LEU A 154 -16.29 6.97 -5.57
N PRO A 155 -17.20 6.39 -4.75
CA PRO A 155 -18.63 6.65 -4.89
C PRO A 155 -18.98 8.12 -4.67
N GLU A 156 -18.42 8.73 -3.62
CA GLU A 156 -18.65 10.15 -3.31
C GLU A 156 -18.15 11.05 -4.44
N ALA A 157 -16.96 10.76 -4.98
CA ALA A 157 -16.41 11.46 -6.13
C ALA A 157 -17.31 11.33 -7.36
N SER A 158 -17.80 10.12 -7.65
CA SER A 158 -18.66 9.84 -8.79
C SER A 158 -20.00 10.57 -8.68
N ASP A 159 -20.60 10.59 -7.48
CA ASP A 159 -21.81 11.36 -7.19
C ASP A 159 -21.59 12.87 -7.35
N PHE A 160 -20.45 13.38 -6.87
CA PHE A 160 -20.08 14.77 -7.03
C PHE A 160 -19.96 15.15 -8.51
N ILE A 161 -19.23 14.33 -9.28
CA ILE A 161 -19.07 14.51 -10.73
C ILE A 161 -20.43 14.49 -11.43
N ALA A 162 -21.28 13.51 -11.11
CA ALA A 162 -22.62 13.39 -11.68
C ALA A 162 -23.53 14.59 -11.35
N ARG A 163 -23.45 15.14 -10.14
CA ARG A 163 -24.21 16.34 -9.76
C ARG A 163 -23.71 17.59 -10.49
N ALA A 164 -22.40 17.79 -10.55
CA ALA A 164 -21.81 18.95 -11.20
C ALA A 164 -22.02 18.95 -12.73
N LEU A 165 -21.99 17.77 -13.36
CA LEU A 165 -22.35 17.64 -14.77
C LEU A 165 -23.84 17.92 -15.02
N ARG A 166 -24.73 17.48 -14.11
CA ARG A 166 -26.17 17.79 -14.19
C ARG A 166 -26.48 19.28 -14.07
N SER A 167 -25.67 20.05 -13.33
CA SER A 167 -25.80 21.51 -13.24
C SER A 167 -25.18 22.24 -14.43
N GLY A 168 -24.72 21.51 -15.45
CA GLY A 168 -24.22 22.09 -16.70
C GLY A 168 -22.74 22.48 -16.68
N HIS A 169 -21.98 22.11 -15.65
CA HIS A 169 -20.52 22.35 -15.68
C HIS A 169 -19.85 21.48 -16.75
N SER A 170 -18.82 22.03 -17.39
CA SER A 170 -17.97 21.26 -18.30
C SER A 170 -17.20 20.19 -17.52
N PHE A 171 -16.95 19.04 -18.15
CA PHE A 171 -16.22 17.93 -17.51
C PHE A 171 -14.85 18.37 -16.96
N THR A 172 -14.10 19.22 -17.68
CA THR A 172 -12.83 19.75 -17.23
C THR A 172 -12.97 20.58 -15.95
N ASN A 173 -13.99 21.44 -15.85
CA ASN A 173 -14.26 22.22 -14.63
C ASN A 173 -14.64 21.29 -13.47
N VAL A 174 -15.37 20.20 -13.75
CA VAL A 174 -15.71 19.20 -12.73
C VAL A 174 -14.46 18.53 -12.16
N LEU A 175 -13.46 18.19 -12.99
CA LEU A 175 -12.18 17.66 -12.49
C LEU A 175 -11.47 18.65 -11.55
N GLN A 176 -11.54 19.96 -11.85
CA GLN A 176 -11.01 21.00 -10.98
C GLN A 176 -11.73 21.05 -9.63
N MET A 177 -13.07 21.06 -9.64
CA MET A 177 -13.89 21.09 -8.43
C MET A 177 -13.63 19.87 -7.55
N VAL A 178 -13.59 18.67 -8.15
CA VAL A 178 -13.25 17.42 -7.45
C VAL A 178 -11.87 17.51 -6.79
N GLY A 179 -10.87 18.07 -7.50
CA GLY A 179 -9.52 18.24 -6.98
C GLY A 179 -9.39 19.30 -5.88
N ALA A 180 -10.41 20.14 -5.67
CA ALA A 180 -10.44 21.19 -4.67
C ALA A 180 -11.33 20.85 -3.46
N GLU A 181 -12.44 20.14 -3.66
CA GLU A 181 -13.46 19.90 -2.64
C GLU A 181 -13.36 18.53 -1.97
N LEU A 182 -12.87 17.50 -2.66
CA LEU A 182 -12.74 16.18 -2.06
C LEU A 182 -11.55 16.09 -1.09
N PRO A 183 -11.59 15.14 -0.14
CA PRO A 183 -10.44 14.86 0.70
C PRO A 183 -9.29 14.20 -0.07
N GLU A 184 -8.07 14.40 0.43
CA GLU A 184 -6.90 13.60 0.03
C GLU A 184 -7.11 12.13 0.42
N PRO A 185 -6.56 11.15 -0.33
CA PRO A 185 -5.60 11.29 -1.42
C PRO A 185 -6.21 11.40 -2.83
N LEU A 186 -7.54 11.31 -2.96
CA LEU A 186 -8.20 11.31 -4.28
C LEU A 186 -8.18 12.69 -4.94
N ALA A 187 -8.39 13.75 -4.16
CA ALA A 187 -8.36 15.12 -4.66
C ALA A 187 -7.03 15.50 -5.33
N GLY A 188 -5.89 15.10 -4.76
CA GLY A 188 -4.58 15.31 -5.39
C GLY A 188 -4.48 14.72 -6.78
N GLU A 189 -5.00 13.51 -7.00
CA GLU A 189 -4.90 12.79 -8.28
C GLU A 189 -5.78 13.41 -9.37
N PHE A 190 -7.00 13.84 -9.01
CA PHE A 190 -7.88 14.59 -9.91
C PHE A 190 -7.34 15.98 -10.25
N ARG A 191 -6.73 16.67 -9.28
CA ARG A 191 -6.05 17.95 -9.50
C ARG A 191 -4.87 17.80 -10.44
N THR A 192 -4.08 16.72 -10.32
CA THR A 192 -3.02 16.41 -11.28
C THR A 192 -3.58 16.15 -12.68
N ALA A 193 -4.67 15.38 -12.81
CA ALA A 193 -5.32 15.15 -14.11
C ALA A 193 -5.83 16.47 -14.74
N HIS A 194 -6.44 17.35 -13.95
CA HIS A 194 -6.86 18.67 -14.41
C HIS A 194 -5.68 19.55 -14.86
N GLN A 195 -4.56 19.51 -14.11
CA GLN A 195 -3.34 20.21 -14.49
C GLN A 195 -2.75 19.69 -15.80
N GLU A 196 -2.68 18.37 -16.00
CA GLU A 196 -2.24 17.77 -17.27
C GLU A 196 -3.03 18.33 -18.45
N ILE A 197 -4.37 18.41 -18.31
CA ILE A 197 -5.25 18.97 -19.34
C ILE A 197 -4.94 20.44 -19.60
N ASN A 198 -4.79 21.26 -18.53
CA ASN A 198 -4.48 22.68 -18.68
C ASN A 198 -3.12 22.96 -19.33
N TYR A 199 -2.17 22.04 -19.17
CA TYR A 199 -0.89 22.13 -19.86
C TYR A 199 -0.96 21.68 -21.33
N GLY A 200 -2.07 21.07 -21.76
CA GLY A 200 -2.27 20.67 -23.16
C GLY A 200 -2.19 19.16 -23.40
N VAL A 201 -2.14 18.33 -22.34
CA VAL A 201 -2.30 16.88 -22.49
C VAL A 201 -3.74 16.60 -22.95
N PRO A 202 -3.96 15.77 -23.98
CA PRO A 202 -5.31 15.38 -24.38
C PRO A 202 -6.08 14.75 -23.22
N LEU A 203 -7.36 15.11 -23.07
CA LEU A 203 -8.21 14.62 -21.99
C LEU A 203 -8.20 13.09 -21.86
N ASN A 204 -8.22 12.38 -22.99
CA ASN A 204 -8.18 10.92 -23.01
C ASN A 204 -6.89 10.38 -22.36
N GLU A 205 -5.75 10.97 -22.70
CA GLU A 205 -4.46 10.59 -22.11
C GLU A 205 -4.38 10.95 -20.62
N ALA A 206 -4.89 12.13 -20.22
CA ALA A 206 -4.91 12.54 -18.82
C ALA A 206 -5.76 11.62 -17.93
N LEU A 207 -6.90 11.14 -18.44
CA LEU A 207 -7.74 10.16 -17.74
C LEU A 207 -7.11 8.76 -17.69
N HIS A 208 -6.39 8.35 -18.74
CA HIS A 208 -5.59 7.12 -18.68
C HIS A 208 -4.46 7.22 -17.65
N ASN A 209 -3.73 8.35 -17.63
CA ASN A 209 -2.69 8.60 -16.63
C ASN A 209 -3.26 8.55 -15.20
N LEU A 210 -4.47 9.10 -14.99
CA LEU A 210 -5.18 9.00 -13.72
C LEU A 210 -5.44 7.53 -13.31
N ALA A 211 -5.92 6.70 -14.24
CA ALA A 211 -6.14 5.28 -14.01
C ALA A 211 -4.84 4.48 -13.77
N ASP A 212 -3.71 4.92 -14.33
CA ASP A 212 -2.40 4.30 -14.08
C ASP A 212 -1.85 4.65 -12.70
N ARG A 213 -2.10 5.89 -12.23
CA ARG A 213 -1.72 6.35 -10.88
C ARG A 213 -2.59 5.72 -9.80
N ILE A 214 -3.88 5.49 -10.07
CA ILE A 214 -4.81 4.80 -9.17
C ILE A 214 -5.26 3.50 -9.86
N PRO A 215 -4.52 2.38 -9.69
CA PRO A 215 -4.81 1.11 -10.35
C PRO A 215 -5.99 0.35 -9.69
N LEU A 216 -7.12 1.02 -9.51
CA LEU A 216 -8.37 0.44 -9.05
C LEU A 216 -9.24 0.07 -10.24
N THR A 217 -9.79 -1.14 -10.22
CA THR A 217 -10.66 -1.64 -11.28
C THR A 217 -11.87 -0.74 -11.50
N ASP A 218 -12.50 -0.30 -10.41
CA ASP A 218 -13.70 0.54 -10.43
C ASP A 218 -13.42 1.93 -11.06
N LEU A 219 -12.28 2.54 -10.75
CA LEU A 219 -11.87 3.79 -11.39
C LEU A 219 -11.57 3.60 -12.89
N ARG A 220 -10.93 2.49 -13.26
CA ARG A 220 -10.65 2.20 -14.67
C ARG A 220 -11.94 2.03 -15.47
N TYR A 221 -12.94 1.35 -14.91
CA TYR A 221 -14.27 1.26 -15.52
C TYR A 221 -14.94 2.63 -15.64
N LEU A 222 -14.84 3.47 -14.61
CA LEU A 222 -15.33 4.84 -14.65
C LEU A 222 -14.67 5.65 -15.77
N VAL A 223 -13.34 5.61 -15.88
CA VAL A 223 -12.59 6.30 -16.94
C VAL A 223 -13.03 5.82 -18.31
N ILE A 224 -13.10 4.51 -18.54
CA ILE A 224 -13.55 3.95 -19.82
C ILE A 224 -14.98 4.41 -20.15
N ALA A 225 -15.89 4.35 -19.18
CA ALA A 225 -17.27 4.77 -19.37
C ALA A 225 -17.38 6.27 -19.73
N VAL A 226 -16.58 7.12 -19.09
CA VAL A 226 -16.49 8.56 -19.43
C VAL A 226 -16.01 8.75 -20.86
N LEU A 227 -14.94 8.06 -21.27
CA LEU A 227 -14.36 8.19 -22.60
C LEU A 227 -15.36 7.78 -23.69
N ILE A 228 -16.00 6.61 -23.52
CA ILE A 228 -17.01 6.11 -24.45
C ILE A 228 -18.19 7.08 -24.54
N GLN A 229 -18.70 7.54 -23.40
CA GLN A 229 -19.90 8.38 -23.38
C GLN A 229 -19.67 9.78 -23.94
N ARG A 230 -18.44 10.31 -23.82
CA ARG A 230 -18.06 11.56 -24.46
C ARG A 230 -17.98 11.44 -25.98
N GLU A 231 -17.52 10.30 -26.49
CA GLU A 231 -17.47 10.04 -27.94
C GLU A 231 -18.87 9.78 -28.52
N SER A 232 -19.73 9.07 -27.78
CA SER A 232 -21.11 8.77 -28.21
C SER A 232 -22.10 9.92 -27.97
N GLY A 233 -21.73 10.93 -27.19
CA GLY A 233 -22.56 12.10 -26.88
C GLY A 233 -23.71 11.84 -25.90
N GLY A 234 -23.66 10.74 -25.14
CA GLY A 234 -24.73 10.39 -24.21
C GLY A 234 -24.66 11.10 -22.84
N ASN A 235 -25.60 10.78 -21.95
CA ASN A 235 -25.69 11.39 -20.62
C ASN A 235 -24.61 10.87 -19.65
N LEU A 236 -23.48 11.58 -19.58
CA LEU A 236 -22.41 11.28 -18.62
C LEU A 236 -22.90 11.25 -17.17
N ALA A 237 -23.76 12.20 -16.79
CA ALA A 237 -24.17 12.31 -15.40
C ALA A 237 -24.97 11.09 -14.92
N GLU A 238 -25.79 10.51 -15.80
CA GLU A 238 -26.51 9.27 -15.51
C GLU A 238 -25.57 8.07 -15.35
N ILE A 239 -24.61 7.91 -16.28
CA ILE A 239 -23.62 6.83 -16.19
C ILE A 239 -22.80 6.94 -14.91
N LEU A 240 -22.33 8.14 -14.56
CA LEU A 240 -21.53 8.36 -13.36
C LEU A 240 -22.35 8.06 -12.09
N GLY A 241 -23.64 8.41 -12.07
CA GLY A 241 -24.57 8.04 -11.00
C GLY A 241 -24.78 6.54 -10.87
N ASN A 242 -24.96 5.84 -12.00
CA ASN A 242 -25.12 4.39 -12.03
C ASN A 242 -23.85 3.67 -11.53
N ILE A 243 -22.67 4.12 -11.96
CA ILE A 243 -21.38 3.58 -11.50
C ILE A 243 -21.21 3.81 -10.00
N SER A 244 -21.52 5.01 -9.51
CA SER A 244 -21.50 5.31 -8.07
C SER A 244 -22.38 4.34 -7.26
N HIS A 245 -23.61 4.11 -7.73
CA HIS A 245 -24.54 3.17 -7.11
C HIS A 245 -23.97 1.75 -7.08
N ILE A 246 -23.42 1.27 -8.20
CA ILE A 246 -22.80 -0.07 -8.29
C ILE A 246 -21.61 -0.21 -7.33
N ILE A 247 -20.70 0.77 -7.29
CA ILE A 247 -19.54 0.73 -6.38
C ILE A 247 -20.02 0.73 -4.93
N ARG A 248 -21.02 1.55 -4.58
CA ARG A 248 -21.57 1.61 -3.22
C ARG A 248 -22.20 0.28 -2.80
N GLU A 249 -23.00 -0.34 -3.66
CA GLU A 249 -23.58 -1.67 -3.38
C GLU A 249 -22.49 -2.73 -3.22
N ARG A 250 -21.45 -2.71 -4.06
CA ARG A 250 -20.28 -3.59 -3.90
C ARG A 250 -19.59 -3.40 -2.55
N LEU A 251 -19.31 -2.16 -2.13
CA LEU A 251 -18.69 -1.87 -0.85
C LEU A 251 -19.57 -2.32 0.33
N LYS A 252 -20.89 -2.11 0.23
CA LYS A 252 -21.87 -2.55 1.24
C LYS A 252 -21.89 -4.08 1.36
N LEU A 253 -21.90 -4.81 0.24
CA LEU A 253 -21.81 -6.27 0.25
C LEU A 253 -20.51 -6.75 0.91
N ILE A 254 -19.37 -6.14 0.59
CA ILE A 254 -18.08 -6.49 1.23
C ILE A 254 -18.11 -6.21 2.73
N ALA A 255 -18.68 -5.09 3.15
CA ALA A 255 -18.84 -4.74 4.55
C ALA A 255 -19.75 -5.74 5.28
N GLN A 256 -20.89 -6.10 4.67
CA GLN A 256 -21.80 -7.12 5.21
C GLN A 256 -21.08 -8.46 5.36
N VAL A 257 -20.41 -8.96 4.31
CA VAL A 257 -19.64 -10.22 4.40
C VAL A 257 -18.57 -10.15 5.50
N ARG A 258 -17.90 -9.00 5.66
CA ARG A 258 -16.92 -8.81 6.75
C ARG A 258 -17.55 -8.90 8.14
N VAL A 259 -18.74 -8.32 8.32
CA VAL A 259 -19.48 -8.38 9.60
C VAL A 259 -19.97 -9.79 9.89
N LEU A 260 -20.67 -10.44 8.94
CA LEU A 260 -21.15 -11.81 9.12
C LEU A 260 -20.01 -12.80 9.34
N SER A 261 -18.89 -12.65 8.62
CA SER A 261 -17.71 -13.50 8.84
C SER A 261 -16.98 -13.20 10.15
N ALA A 262 -17.09 -11.98 10.70
CA ALA A 262 -16.56 -11.69 12.03
C ALA A 262 -17.38 -12.38 13.12
N GLU A 263 -18.71 -12.35 13.02
CA GLU A 263 -19.61 -13.07 13.92
C GLU A 263 -19.31 -14.58 13.91
N GLY A 264 -19.25 -15.20 12.73
CA GLY A 264 -18.90 -16.62 12.60
C GLY A 264 -17.52 -16.98 13.17
N ARG A 265 -16.52 -16.10 13.00
CA ARG A 265 -15.18 -16.29 13.59
C ARG A 265 -15.18 -16.17 15.11
N MET A 266 -15.93 -15.22 15.67
CA MET A 266 -16.06 -15.06 17.10
C MET A 266 -16.73 -16.28 17.73
N SER A 267 -17.84 -16.75 17.15
CA SER A 267 -18.53 -17.97 17.61
C SER A 267 -17.63 -19.20 17.54
N ALA A 268 -16.87 -19.37 16.44
CA ALA A 268 -15.90 -20.44 16.30
C ALA A 268 -14.78 -20.37 17.35
N LEU A 269 -14.29 -19.17 17.67
CA LEU A 269 -13.25 -18.96 18.68
C LEU A 269 -13.77 -19.28 20.10
N VAL A 270 -14.98 -18.83 20.44
CA VAL A 270 -15.61 -19.15 21.73
C VAL A 270 -15.81 -20.65 21.88
N LEU A 271 -16.40 -21.31 20.87
CA LEU A 271 -16.65 -22.75 20.91
C LEU A 271 -15.36 -23.57 20.96
N GLY A 272 -14.32 -23.14 20.23
CA GLY A 272 -13.01 -23.79 20.22
C GLY A 272 -12.24 -23.63 21.54
N LEU A 273 -12.42 -22.52 22.25
CA LEU A 273 -11.76 -22.25 23.54
C LEU A 273 -12.50 -22.84 24.75
N LEU A 274 -13.81 -23.09 24.63
CA LEU A 274 -14.65 -23.64 25.70
C LEU A 274 -14.05 -24.88 26.39
N PRO A 275 -13.62 -25.95 25.68
CA PRO A 275 -13.06 -27.14 26.33
C PRO A 275 -11.80 -26.83 27.16
N PHE A 276 -10.94 -25.93 26.69
CA PHE A 276 -9.75 -25.51 27.43
C PHE A 276 -10.12 -24.68 28.67
N ALA A 277 -11.10 -23.77 28.54
CA ALA A 277 -11.60 -23.00 29.67
C ALA A 277 -12.18 -23.91 30.77
N VAL A 278 -12.93 -24.96 30.38
CA VAL A 278 -13.47 -25.95 31.33
C VAL A 278 -12.35 -26.72 32.04
N ILE A 279 -11.30 -27.15 31.33
CA ILE A 279 -10.13 -27.80 31.94
C ILE A 279 -9.48 -26.88 32.97
N VAL A 280 -9.27 -25.60 32.64
CA VAL A 280 -8.68 -24.61 33.55
C VAL A 280 -9.56 -24.40 34.78
N VAL A 281 -10.86 -24.15 34.62
CA VAL A 281 -11.79 -23.94 35.74
C VAL A 281 -11.86 -25.18 36.64
N MET A 282 -11.97 -26.36 36.06
CA MET A 282 -12.01 -27.61 36.81
C MET A 282 -10.68 -27.94 37.49
N SER A 283 -9.55 -27.49 36.95
CA SER A 283 -8.25 -27.67 37.62
C SER A 283 -8.16 -26.92 38.94
N VAL A 284 -8.87 -25.78 39.07
CA VAL A 284 -8.93 -24.97 40.29
C VAL A 284 -10.01 -25.50 41.24
N LEU A 285 -11.22 -25.80 40.72
CA LEU A 285 -12.35 -26.23 41.54
C LEU A 285 -12.23 -27.68 42.03
N ASN A 286 -11.69 -28.57 41.20
CA ASN A 286 -11.58 -29.98 41.54
C ASN A 286 -10.29 -30.61 40.97
N PRO A 287 -9.12 -30.32 41.59
CA PRO A 287 -7.83 -30.77 41.10
C PRO A 287 -7.72 -32.30 41.01
N ARG A 288 -8.38 -33.01 41.94
CA ARG A 288 -8.37 -34.48 42.02
C ARG A 288 -9.14 -35.14 40.88
N TYR A 289 -10.18 -34.47 40.36
CA TYR A 289 -10.93 -34.95 39.19
C TYR A 289 -10.14 -34.74 37.90
N ILE A 290 -9.57 -33.55 37.70
CA ILE A 290 -8.75 -33.25 36.53
C ILE A 290 -7.45 -34.07 36.52
N SER A 291 -6.84 -34.37 37.67
CA SER A 291 -5.61 -35.18 37.71
C SER A 291 -5.78 -36.56 37.05
N THR A 292 -6.99 -37.14 37.09
CA THR A 292 -7.29 -38.42 36.44
C THR A 292 -7.12 -38.38 34.92
N LEU A 293 -7.31 -37.23 34.26
CA LEU A 293 -7.16 -37.07 32.81
C LEU A 293 -5.71 -37.30 32.33
N TRP A 294 -4.72 -37.02 33.17
CA TRP A 294 -3.29 -37.14 32.83
C TRP A 294 -2.58 -38.29 33.56
N THR A 295 -3.18 -38.89 34.60
CA THR A 295 -2.60 -40.03 35.32
C THR A 295 -3.15 -41.37 34.85
N ASP A 296 -4.39 -41.44 34.35
CA ASP A 296 -4.98 -42.68 33.84
C ASP A 296 -4.68 -42.84 32.32
N PRO A 297 -4.17 -44.01 31.87
CA PRO A 297 -3.99 -44.32 30.45
C PRO A 297 -5.23 -44.06 29.58
N MET A 298 -6.44 -44.31 30.11
CA MET A 298 -7.69 -44.05 29.39
C MET A 298 -7.96 -42.53 29.26
N GLY A 299 -7.62 -41.75 30.29
CA GLY A 299 -7.76 -40.28 30.28
C GLY A 299 -6.90 -39.62 29.20
N ILE A 300 -5.66 -40.09 29.03
CA ILE A 300 -4.74 -39.59 28.00
C ILE A 300 -5.26 -39.90 26.58
N GLN A 301 -5.83 -41.09 26.36
CA GLN A 301 -6.43 -41.47 25.07
C GLN A 301 -7.63 -40.58 24.72
N LEU A 302 -8.51 -40.31 25.69
CA LEU A 302 -9.66 -39.42 25.50
C LEU A 302 -9.23 -37.96 25.22
N LEU A 303 -8.14 -37.50 25.85
CA LEU A 303 -7.56 -36.19 25.58
C LEU A 303 -7.08 -36.05 24.13
N TRP A 304 -6.35 -37.05 23.63
CA TRP A 304 -5.91 -37.07 22.23
C TRP A 304 -7.08 -37.12 21.25
N TYR A 305 -8.11 -37.91 21.54
CA TYR A 305 -9.32 -37.97 20.72
C TYR A 305 -10.07 -36.64 20.71
N GLY A 306 -10.23 -36.00 21.87
CA GLY A 306 -10.82 -34.66 22.00
C GLY A 306 -10.03 -33.59 21.25
N ALA A 307 -8.70 -33.60 21.38
CA ALA A 307 -7.81 -32.69 20.65
C ALA A 307 -7.93 -32.88 19.13
N GLY A 308 -8.00 -34.13 18.66
CA GLY A 308 -8.24 -34.46 17.25
C GLY A 308 -9.59 -33.93 16.75
N MET A 309 -10.67 -34.13 17.50
CA MET A 309 -11.99 -33.59 17.15
C MET A 309 -12.00 -32.06 17.10
N ILE A 310 -11.37 -31.38 18.07
CA ILE A 310 -11.26 -29.91 18.07
C ILE A 310 -10.50 -29.45 16.85
N PHE A 311 -9.38 -30.10 16.51
CA PHE A 311 -8.58 -29.77 15.33
C PHE A 311 -9.39 -29.90 14.03
N VAL A 312 -10.12 -31.01 13.86
CA VAL A 312 -11.00 -31.22 12.70
C VAL A 312 -12.12 -30.18 12.67
N GLY A 313 -12.75 -29.88 13.80
CA GLY A 313 -13.79 -28.86 13.91
C GLY A 313 -13.29 -27.47 13.52
N VAL A 314 -12.10 -27.08 13.99
CA VAL A 314 -11.46 -25.80 13.63
C VAL A 314 -11.13 -25.74 12.13
N LEU A 315 -10.63 -26.83 11.55
CA LEU A 315 -10.38 -26.91 10.09
C LEU A 315 -11.67 -26.75 9.29
N TRP A 316 -12.75 -27.41 9.74
CA TRP A 316 -14.04 -27.34 9.07
C TRP A 316 -14.65 -25.93 9.13
N LEU A 317 -14.59 -25.30 10.31
CA LEU A 317 -15.02 -23.91 10.53
C LEU A 317 -14.19 -22.93 9.69
N ARG A 318 -12.86 -23.09 9.62
CA ARG A 318 -12.00 -22.26 8.75
C ARG A 318 -12.43 -22.33 7.29
N ARG A 319 -12.82 -23.51 6.81
CA ARG A 319 -13.26 -23.71 5.43
C ARG A 319 -14.62 -23.09 5.15
N LEU A 320 -15.55 -23.15 6.10
CA LEU A 320 -16.89 -22.57 5.99
C LEU A 320 -16.88 -21.04 6.03
N ILE A 321 -16.00 -20.46 6.86
CA ILE A 321 -15.86 -19.00 7.02
C ILE A 321 -15.14 -18.35 5.83
N HIS A 322 -14.31 -19.10 5.09
CA HIS A 322 -13.60 -18.59 3.92
C HIS A 322 -14.52 -18.50 2.69
N ILE A 323 -15.57 -17.68 2.78
CA ILE A 323 -16.40 -17.33 1.62
C ILE A 323 -15.56 -16.42 0.71
N ARG A 324 -15.22 -16.90 -0.49
CA ARG A 324 -14.66 -16.04 -1.54
C ARG A 324 -15.75 -15.07 -1.98
N VAL A 325 -15.52 -13.78 -1.77
CA VAL A 325 -16.21 -12.69 -2.49
C VAL A 325 -15.39 -12.38 -3.73
#